data_AF-A0A1G0GND9-F1
#
_entry.id   AF-A0A1G0GND9-F1
#
_cell.length_a   1.000
_cell.length_b   1.000
_cell.length_c   1.000
_cell.angle_alpha   90.00
_cell.angle_beta   90.00
_cell.angle_gamma   90.00
#
_symmetry.space_group_name_H-M   'P 1'
#
loop_
_entity.id
_entity.type
_entity.pdbx_description
1 polymer ?
#
loop_
_entity_poly.entity_id
_entity_poly.type
_entity_poly.pdbx_seq_one_letter_code
_entity_poly.pdbx_strand_id
1 'polypeptide(L)'
;MENIFLNWTALDYILAAVMFFSVILSFFRGFVREAISLVTWFLAFYLALQFAPTLSGVFHFISNPKISYAISAIIIFLVVLLLGKVAGKLAHEIMKISLLGFFDKILGFIFGVVRGALFIIIILFVIELTSWHTAAWFQHSQLAPYFQKCVAYCRTLLPKDLMPKPGFIDQVKAMTDSLISAVKK
;
A
#
# COMPACT_ATOMS: atom_id res chain seq x y z
N MET A 1 -3.96 -30.54 21.36
CA MET A 1 -3.68 -29.38 20.49
C MET A 1 -5.03 -28.83 20.06
N GLU A 2 -5.62 -27.96 20.89
CA GLU A 2 -6.79 -27.18 20.45
C GLU A 2 -6.40 -26.42 19.18
N ASN A 3 -7.27 -26.47 18.17
CA ASN A 3 -6.98 -25.90 16.85
C ASN A 3 -6.78 -24.39 16.98
N ILE A 4 -5.52 -23.95 17.02
CA ILE A 4 -5.13 -22.53 17.10
C ILE A 4 -5.84 -21.70 16.00
N PHE A 5 -6.09 -22.33 14.85
CA PHE A 5 -6.79 -21.74 13.71
C PHE A 5 -8.31 -21.59 13.87
N LEU A 6 -8.96 -22.28 14.83
CA LEU A 6 -10.41 -22.13 15.06
C LEU A 6 -10.76 -20.86 15.85
N ASN A 7 -9.77 -20.24 16.52
CA ASN A 7 -9.96 -19.02 17.30
C ASN A 7 -9.42 -17.76 16.60
N TRP A 8 -9.28 -17.81 15.27
CA TRP A 8 -8.83 -16.69 14.45
C TRP A 8 -10.02 -15.85 14.03
N THR A 9 -9.87 -14.53 14.14
CA THR A 9 -10.85 -13.56 13.65
C THR A 9 -10.73 -13.41 12.14
N ALA A 10 -11.75 -12.82 11.50
CA ALA A 10 -11.67 -12.45 10.08
C ALA A 10 -10.46 -11.55 9.77
N LEU A 11 -10.05 -10.71 10.73
CA LEU A 11 -8.86 -9.87 10.60
C LEU A 11 -7.59 -10.73 10.50
N ASP A 12 -7.44 -11.74 11.36
CA ASP A 12 -6.24 -12.60 11.34
C ASP A 12 -6.05 -13.29 9.99
N TYR A 13 -7.13 -13.80 9.39
CA TYR A 13 -7.07 -14.38 8.04
C TYR A 13 -6.66 -13.36 6.97
N ILE A 14 -7.16 -12.11 7.06
CA ILE A 14 -6.77 -11.04 6.13
C ILE A 14 -5.28 -10.70 6.30
N LEU A 15 -4.81 -10.51 7.54
CA LEU A 15 -3.41 -10.18 7.81
C LEU A 15 -2.47 -11.30 7.35
N ALA A 16 -2.83 -12.56 7.64
CA ALA A 16 -2.09 -13.73 7.18
C ALA A 16 -2.08 -13.83 5.65
N ALA A 17 -3.22 -13.59 4.98
CA ALA A 17 -3.28 -13.57 3.53
C ALA A 17 -2.39 -12.47 2.93
N VAL A 18 -2.45 -11.24 3.45
CA VAL A 18 -1.59 -10.13 3.00
C VAL A 18 -0.11 -10.50 3.13
N MET A 19 0.29 -11.06 4.27
CA MET A 19 1.67 -11.50 4.49
C MET A 19 2.05 -12.62 3.50
N PHE A 20 1.21 -13.64 3.38
CA PHE A 20 1.44 -14.78 2.50
C PHE A 20 1.58 -14.35 1.03
N PHE A 21 0.63 -13.55 0.53
CA PHE A 21 0.67 -13.02 -0.83
C PHE A 21 1.88 -12.12 -1.05
N SER A 22 2.25 -11.28 -0.08
CA SER A 22 3.43 -10.43 -0.21
C SER A 22 4.71 -11.26 -0.35
N VAL A 23 4.87 -12.29 0.50
CA VAL A 23 6.03 -13.19 0.51
C VAL A 23 6.10 -14.03 -0.76
N ILE A 24 5.01 -14.68 -1.15
CA ILE A 24 4.99 -15.60 -2.29
C ILE A 24 5.24 -14.85 -3.60
N LEU A 25 4.63 -13.67 -3.77
CA LEU A 25 4.81 -12.85 -4.97
C LEU A 25 6.25 -12.33 -5.06
N SER A 26 6.84 -11.89 -3.94
CA SER A 26 8.22 -11.40 -3.93
C SER A 26 9.24 -12.52 -4.10
N PHE A 27 8.98 -13.72 -3.58
CA PHE A 27 9.82 -14.90 -3.83
C PHE A 27 9.84 -15.28 -5.31
N PHE A 28 8.67 -15.32 -5.97
CA PHE A 28 8.60 -15.65 -7.40
C PHE A 28 9.16 -14.56 -8.31
N ARG A 29 9.04 -13.29 -7.92
CA ARG A 29 9.55 -12.15 -8.71
C ARG A 29 11.05 -11.92 -8.53
N GLY A 30 11.60 -12.25 -7.35
CA GLY A 30 12.96 -11.92 -6.96
C GLY A 30 13.09 -10.51 -6.37
N PHE A 31 14.09 -10.31 -5.52
CA PHE A 31 14.38 -9.02 -4.87
C PHE A 31 14.74 -7.93 -5.87
N VAL A 32 15.65 -8.21 -6.81
CA VAL A 32 16.18 -7.22 -7.76
C VAL A 32 15.04 -6.59 -8.56
N ARG A 33 14.09 -7.42 -9.02
CA ARG A 33 12.94 -6.93 -9.78
C ARG A 33 12.01 -6.07 -8.93
N GLU A 34 11.79 -6.46 -7.68
CA GLU A 34 10.95 -5.69 -6.75
C GLU A 34 11.61 -4.36 -6.36
N ALA A 35 12.93 -4.36 -6.13
CA ALA A 35 13.72 -3.17 -5.84
C ALA A 35 13.72 -2.18 -7.02
N ILE A 36 13.98 -2.68 -8.24
CA ILE A 36 13.89 -1.84 -9.46
C ILE A 36 12.48 -1.28 -9.62
N SER A 37 11.44 -2.08 -9.38
CA SER A 37 10.05 -1.60 -9.47
C SER A 37 9.77 -0.47 -8.47
N LEU A 38 10.26 -0.58 -7.24
CA LEU A 38 10.07 0.46 -6.22
C LEU A 38 10.83 1.74 -6.57
N VAL A 39 12.10 1.62 -6.94
CA VAL A 39 12.91 2.77 -7.38
C VAL A 39 12.26 3.44 -8.60
N THR A 40 11.76 2.64 -9.54
CA THR A 40 11.04 3.16 -10.72
C THR A 40 9.80 3.94 -10.32
N TRP A 41 9.01 3.47 -9.35
CA TRP A 41 7.83 4.18 -8.86
C TRP A 41 8.18 5.56 -8.28
N PHE A 42 9.20 5.62 -7.40
CA PHE A 42 9.68 6.88 -6.85
C PHE A 42 10.22 7.81 -7.93
N LEU A 43 11.03 7.28 -8.86
CA LEU A 43 11.61 8.04 -9.96
C LEU A 43 10.53 8.54 -10.91
N ALA A 44 9.51 7.73 -11.21
CA ALA A 44 8.39 8.12 -12.06
C ALA A 44 7.61 9.27 -11.45
N PHE A 45 7.34 9.24 -10.14
CA PHE A 45 6.65 10.33 -9.46
C PHE A 45 7.49 11.62 -9.45
N TYR A 46 8.77 11.50 -9.10
CA TYR A 46 9.71 12.63 -9.10
C TYR A 46 9.84 13.28 -10.48
N LEU A 47 10.09 12.48 -11.53
CA LEU A 47 10.23 12.97 -12.89
C LEU A 47 8.91 13.52 -13.43
N ALA A 48 7.78 12.89 -13.13
CA ALA A 48 6.47 13.40 -13.53
C ALA A 48 6.22 14.80 -12.96
N LEU A 49 6.49 15.04 -11.67
CA LEU A 49 6.32 16.37 -11.08
C LEU A 49 7.33 17.38 -11.62
N GLN A 50 8.58 16.97 -11.79
CA GLN A 50 9.65 17.86 -12.24
C GLN A 50 9.48 18.29 -13.71
N PHE A 51 9.06 17.39 -14.59
CA PHE A 51 9.02 17.61 -16.04
C PHE A 51 7.61 17.85 -16.60
N ALA A 52 6.55 17.67 -15.80
CA ALA A 52 5.19 18.01 -16.21
C ALA A 52 5.02 19.47 -16.66
N PRO A 53 5.61 20.50 -16.01
CA PRO A 53 5.50 21.88 -16.49
C PRO A 53 6.04 22.04 -17.91
N THR A 54 7.23 21.48 -18.19
CA THR A 54 7.88 21.56 -19.50
C THR A 54 7.06 20.89 -20.58
N LEU A 55 6.57 19.67 -20.32
CA LEU A 55 5.76 18.93 -21.30
C LEU A 55 4.37 19.55 -21.48
N SER A 56 3.78 20.13 -20.43
CA SER A 56 2.47 20.80 -20.51
C SER A 56 2.48 22.01 -21.44
N GLY A 57 3.65 22.66 -21.57
CA GLY A 57 3.86 23.76 -22.51
C GLY A 57 3.71 23.34 -23.97
N VAL A 58 3.96 22.07 -24.31
CA VAL A 58 3.83 21.55 -25.70
C VAL A 58 2.35 21.39 -26.08
N PHE A 59 1.47 21.12 -25.11
CA PHE A 59 0.05 20.89 -25.33
C PHE A 59 -0.76 22.19 -25.36
N HIS A 60 -0.41 23.10 -26.28
CA HIS A 60 -1.08 24.39 -26.45
C HIS A 60 -2.58 24.28 -26.80
N PHE A 61 -3.04 23.12 -27.30
CA PHE A 61 -4.44 22.87 -27.64
C PHE A 61 -5.34 22.57 -26.43
N ILE A 62 -4.77 22.39 -25.23
CA ILE A 62 -5.52 22.16 -24.00
C ILE A 62 -5.71 23.48 -23.27
N SER A 63 -6.91 24.04 -23.31
CA SER A 63 -7.21 25.36 -22.75
C SER A 63 -7.05 25.45 -21.22
N ASN A 64 -7.22 24.33 -20.50
CA ASN A 64 -7.09 24.32 -19.04
C ASN A 64 -5.67 23.91 -18.62
N PRO A 65 -4.88 24.82 -18.02
CA PRO A 65 -3.49 24.55 -17.65
C PRO A 65 -3.36 23.43 -16.61
N LYS A 66 -4.33 23.27 -15.71
CA LYS A 66 -4.33 22.20 -14.71
C LYS A 66 -4.52 20.83 -15.36
N ILE A 67 -5.38 20.74 -16.37
CA ILE A 67 -5.62 19.50 -17.12
C ILE A 67 -4.39 19.15 -17.97
N SER A 68 -3.80 20.13 -18.65
CA SER A 68 -2.57 19.93 -19.43
C SER A 68 -1.41 19.43 -18.56
N TYR A 69 -1.22 20.03 -17.39
CA TYR A 69 -0.23 19.59 -16.41
C TYR A 69 -0.48 18.15 -15.95
N ALA A 70 -1.73 17.83 -15.56
CA ALA A 70 -2.08 16.50 -15.09
C ALA A 70 -1.83 15.42 -16.16
N ILE A 71 -2.24 15.68 -17.41
CA ILE A 71 -2.00 14.77 -18.54
C ILE A 71 -0.49 14.59 -18.78
N SER A 72 0.27 15.68 -18.74
CA SER A 72 1.73 15.65 -18.92
C SER A 72 2.42 14.81 -17.84
N ALA A 73 2.03 15.01 -16.58
CA ALA A 73 2.52 14.21 -15.46
C ALA A 73 2.20 12.73 -15.66
N ILE A 74 0.96 12.39 -16.06
CA ILE A 74 0.54 11.01 -16.32
C ILE A 74 1.36 10.39 -17.46
N ILE A 75 1.57 11.10 -18.56
CA ILE A 75 2.36 10.61 -19.69
C ILE A 75 3.79 10.28 -19.25
N ILE A 76 4.47 11.22 -18.58
CA ILE A 76 5.84 11.02 -18.10
C ILE A 76 5.90 9.85 -17.12
N PHE A 77 4.96 9.80 -16.17
CA PHE A 77 4.85 8.74 -15.20
C PHE A 77 4.75 7.36 -15.87
N LEU A 78 3.85 7.20 -16.84
CA LEU A 78 3.66 5.95 -17.58
C LEU A 78 4.90 5.57 -18.40
N VAL A 79 5.55 6.53 -19.05
CA VAL A 79 6.78 6.30 -19.82
C VAL A 79 7.89 5.78 -18.90
N VAL A 80 8.12 6.41 -17.75
CA VAL A 80 9.14 5.98 -16.79
C VAL A 80 8.82 4.59 -16.24
N LEU A 81 7.56 4.31 -15.91
CA LEU A 81 7.13 2.96 -15.48
C LEU A 81 7.40 1.90 -16.57
N LEU A 82 7.15 2.24 -17.83
CA LEU A 82 7.41 1.32 -18.94
C LEU A 82 8.91 1.02 -19.08
N LEU A 83 9.76 2.05 -19.00
CA LEU A 83 11.21 1.90 -19.03
C LEU A 83 11.72 1.06 -17.85
N GLY A 84 11.25 1.34 -16.63
CA GLY A 84 11.64 0.55 -15.45
C GLY A 84 11.16 -0.90 -15.51
N LYS A 85 10.01 -1.18 -16.14
CA LYS A 85 9.56 -2.55 -16.41
C LYS A 85 10.51 -3.30 -17.34
N VAL A 86 11.03 -2.62 -18.37
CA VAL A 86 12.05 -3.19 -19.27
C VAL A 86 13.36 -3.42 -18.51
N ALA A 87 13.84 -2.43 -17.75
CA ALA A 87 15.05 -2.56 -16.93
C ALA A 87 14.95 -3.73 -15.93
N GLY A 88 13.81 -3.86 -15.25
CA GLY A 88 13.56 -4.96 -14.32
C GLY A 88 13.52 -6.33 -14.98
N LYS A 89 13.02 -6.43 -16.23
CA LYS A 89 13.10 -7.67 -17.02
C LYS A 89 14.54 -8.02 -17.38
N LEU A 90 15.32 -7.04 -17.86
CA LEU A 90 16.73 -7.26 -18.21
C LEU A 90 17.55 -7.69 -16.99
N ALA A 91 17.35 -7.03 -15.84
CA ALA A 91 18.01 -7.42 -14.60
C ALA A 91 17.65 -8.84 -14.17
N HIS A 92 16.39 -9.25 -14.33
CA HIS A 92 15.96 -10.61 -14.03
C HIS A 92 16.64 -11.67 -14.92
N GLU A 93 16.87 -11.37 -16.20
CA GLU A 93 17.61 -12.27 -17.10
C GLU A 93 19.06 -12.49 -16.62
N ILE A 94 19.72 -11.45 -16.10
CA ILE A 94 21.08 -11.55 -15.55
C ILE A 94 21.09 -12.45 -14.30
N MET A 95 20.03 -12.43 -13.50
CA MET A 95 19.93 -13.25 -12.28
C MET A 95 19.67 -14.74 -12.55
N LYS A 96 19.51 -15.19 -13.80
CA LYS A 96 19.32 -16.62 -14.11
C LYS A 96 20.56 -17.48 -13.89
N ILE A 97 21.72 -16.89 -13.61
CA ILE A 97 22.92 -17.62 -13.19
C ILE A 97 22.62 -18.31 -11.85
N SER A 98 22.75 -19.65 -11.81
CA SER A 98 22.13 -20.54 -10.81
C SER A 98 22.28 -20.10 -9.34
N LEU A 99 23.46 -19.62 -8.94
CA LEU A 99 23.72 -19.15 -7.57
C LEU A 99 23.08 -17.78 -7.28
N LEU A 100 23.24 -16.79 -8.16
CA LEU A 100 22.70 -15.45 -7.98
C LEU A 100 21.17 -15.45 -7.94
N GLY A 101 20.52 -16.28 -8.78
CA GLY A 101 19.07 -16.39 -8.81
C GLY A 101 18.48 -17.01 -7.54
N PHE A 102 19.20 -17.90 -6.86
CA PHE A 102 18.76 -18.45 -5.57
C PHE A 102 18.81 -17.37 -4.46
N PHE A 103 19.92 -16.63 -4.36
CA PHE A 103 20.04 -15.52 -3.41
C PHE A 103 19.02 -14.41 -3.68
N ASP A 104 18.76 -14.07 -4.95
CA ASP A 104 17.75 -13.09 -5.34
C ASP A 104 16.33 -13.47 -4.84
N LYS A 105 15.98 -14.76 -4.89
CA LYS A 105 14.69 -15.26 -4.37
C LYS A 105 14.61 -15.24 -2.85
N ILE A 106 15.69 -15.58 -2.14
CA ILE A 106 15.74 -15.49 -0.66
C ILE A 106 15.62 -14.03 -0.22
N LEU A 107 16.37 -13.13 -0.84
CA LEU A 107 16.23 -11.70 -0.59
C LEU A 107 14.81 -11.23 -0.92
N GLY A 108 14.21 -11.79 -1.98
CA GLY A 108 12.82 -11.53 -2.35
C GLY A 108 11.84 -11.98 -1.27
N PHE A 109 12.08 -13.14 -0.64
CA PHE A 109 11.31 -13.60 0.51
C PHE A 109 11.39 -12.62 1.68
N ILE A 110 12.61 -12.23 2.09
CA ILE A 110 12.83 -11.29 3.20
C ILE A 110 12.16 -9.95 2.89
N PHE A 111 12.36 -9.46 1.67
CA PHE A 111 11.72 -8.24 1.19
C PHE A 111 10.19 -8.33 1.24
N GLY A 112 9.62 -9.46 0.83
CA GLY A 112 8.20 -9.76 0.89
C GLY A 112 7.65 -9.77 2.31
N VAL A 113 8.41 -10.30 3.29
CA VAL A 113 8.05 -10.25 4.72
C VAL A 113 8.02 -8.80 5.20
N VAL A 114 9.08 -8.03 4.94
CA VAL A 114 9.16 -6.62 5.35
C VAL A 114 8.02 -5.81 4.74
N ARG A 115 7.79 -5.95 3.43
CA ARG A 115 6.70 -5.26 2.72
C ARG A 115 5.32 -5.69 3.24
N GLY A 116 5.13 -6.98 3.50
CA GLY A 116 3.89 -7.51 4.06
C GLY A 116 3.61 -6.91 5.45
N ALA A 117 4.64 -6.85 6.30
CA ALA A 117 4.55 -6.20 7.61
C ALA A 117 4.20 -4.71 7.49
N LEU A 118 4.81 -3.99 6.55
CA LEU A 118 4.48 -2.59 6.29
C LEU A 118 3.01 -2.41 5.90
N PHE A 119 2.48 -3.23 4.99
CA PHE A 119 1.06 -3.18 4.63
C PHE A 119 0.14 -3.49 5.80
N ILE A 120 0.47 -4.49 6.62
CA ILE A 120 -0.29 -4.82 7.84
C ILE A 120 -0.31 -3.63 8.81
N ILE A 121 0.84 -2.98 9.03
CA ILE A 121 0.94 -1.79 9.90
C ILE A 121 0.04 -0.68 9.35
N ILE A 122 0.05 -0.43 8.04
CA ILE A 122 -0.82 0.59 7.41
C ILE A 122 -2.29 0.24 7.62
N ILE A 123 -2.70 -1.02 7.41
CA ILE A 123 -4.09 -1.47 7.60
C ILE A 123 -4.52 -1.26 9.05
N LEU A 124 -3.73 -1.72 10.01
CA LEU A 124 -4.04 -1.60 11.44
C LEU A 124 -4.06 -0.13 11.88
N PHE A 125 -3.13 0.68 11.39
CA PHE A 125 -3.11 2.12 11.64
C PHE A 125 -4.38 2.81 11.15
N VAL A 126 -4.83 2.50 9.92
CA VAL A 126 -6.09 3.04 9.39
C VAL A 126 -7.29 2.57 10.21
N ILE A 127 -7.32 1.31 10.65
CA ILE A 127 -8.38 0.78 11.52
C ILE A 127 -8.42 1.52 12.85
N GLU A 128 -7.26 1.80 13.47
CA GLU A 128 -7.17 2.56 14.72
C GLU A 128 -7.62 4.01 14.61
N LEU A 129 -7.46 4.62 13.42
CA LEU A 129 -8.00 5.94 13.13
C LEU A 129 -9.52 5.93 12.92
N THR A 130 -10.16 4.76 12.86
CA THR A 130 -11.62 4.61 12.70
C THR A 130 -12.25 4.04 13.98
N SER A 131 -13.57 4.05 14.10
CA SER A 131 -14.27 3.44 15.24
C SER A 131 -14.20 1.90 15.24
N TRP A 132 -13.63 1.28 14.20
CA TRP A 132 -13.52 -0.17 14.07
C TRP A 132 -12.55 -0.80 15.07
N HIS A 133 -11.68 -0.01 15.71
CA HIS A 133 -10.81 -0.52 16.77
C HIS A 133 -11.60 -1.10 17.96
N THR A 134 -12.85 -0.70 18.22
CA THR A 134 -13.67 -1.27 19.30
C THR A 134 -14.41 -2.55 18.90
N ALA A 135 -14.36 -2.94 17.63
CA ALA A 135 -15.09 -4.10 17.15
C ALA A 135 -14.51 -5.41 17.69
N ALA A 136 -15.37 -6.40 17.95
CA ALA A 136 -14.98 -7.71 18.47
C ALA A 136 -13.93 -8.40 17.60
N TRP A 137 -14.05 -8.32 16.27
CA TRP A 137 -13.09 -8.92 15.33
C TRP A 137 -11.69 -8.28 15.38
N PHE A 138 -11.56 -7.06 15.88
CA PHE A 138 -10.27 -6.40 16.10
C PHE A 138 -9.71 -6.73 17.48
N GLN A 139 -10.54 -6.63 18.52
CA GLN A 139 -10.14 -6.86 19.91
C GLN A 139 -9.74 -8.32 20.19
N HIS A 140 -10.37 -9.28 19.51
CA HIS A 140 -10.04 -10.70 19.65
C HIS A 140 -8.95 -11.18 18.67
N SER A 141 -8.38 -10.28 17.84
CA SER A 141 -7.33 -10.67 16.89
C SER A 141 -6.06 -11.10 17.61
N GLN A 142 -5.51 -12.23 17.20
CA GLN A 142 -4.26 -12.75 17.75
C GLN A 142 -3.03 -12.16 17.06
N LEU A 143 -3.15 -11.80 15.77
CA LEU A 143 -2.04 -11.26 14.98
C LEU A 143 -1.85 -9.75 15.16
N ALA A 144 -2.93 -8.98 15.37
CA ALA A 144 -2.85 -7.53 15.51
C ALA A 144 -1.89 -7.06 16.64
N PRO A 145 -1.89 -7.65 17.85
CA PRO A 145 -1.01 -7.24 18.94
C PRO A 145 0.49 -7.24 18.62
N TYR A 146 0.97 -8.11 17.72
CA TYR A 146 2.39 -8.16 17.34
C TYR A 146 2.86 -6.89 16.60
N PHE A 147 1.94 -6.21 15.90
CA PHE A 147 2.25 -5.01 15.12
C PHE A 147 1.90 -3.72 15.87
N GLN A 148 1.19 -3.80 17.01
CA GLN A 148 0.72 -2.66 17.79
C GLN A 148 1.85 -1.69 18.20
N LYS A 149 3.04 -2.21 18.52
CA LYS A 149 4.20 -1.33 18.84
C LYS A 149 4.59 -0.45 17.66
N CYS A 150 4.60 -1.01 16.46
CA CYS A 150 4.92 -0.27 15.24
C CYS A 150 3.80 0.72 14.89
N VAL A 151 2.53 0.30 15.03
CA VAL A 151 1.37 1.18 14.79
C VAL A 151 1.36 2.36 15.77
N ALA A 152 1.63 2.11 17.06
CA ALA A 152 1.77 3.15 18.07
C ALA A 152 2.89 4.14 17.74
N TYR A 153 4.03 3.67 17.23
CA TYR A 153 5.09 4.54 16.75
C TYR A 153 4.65 5.37 15.52
N CYS A 154 3.92 4.79 14.57
CA CYS A 154 3.35 5.56 13.46
C CYS A 154 2.40 6.68 13.96
N ARG A 155 1.67 6.44 15.05
CA ARG A 155 0.78 7.43 15.65
C ARG A 155 1.51 8.62 16.26
N THR A 156 2.69 8.43 16.85
CA THR A 156 3.48 9.55 17.41
C THR A 156 4.02 10.47 16.32
N LEU A 157 4.21 9.95 15.11
CA LEU A 157 4.61 10.73 13.93
C LEU A 157 3.46 11.52 13.32
N LEU A 158 2.19 11.18 13.63
CA LEU A 158 1.03 11.87 13.08
C LEU A 158 0.82 13.22 13.79
N PRO A 159 0.84 14.36 13.07
CA PRO A 159 0.47 15.65 13.64
C PRO A 159 -0.95 15.60 14.23
N LYS A 160 -1.13 16.20 15.41
CA LYS A 160 -2.41 16.15 16.16
C LYS A 160 -3.60 16.68 15.34
N ASP A 161 -3.35 17.55 14.36
CA ASP A 161 -4.37 18.14 13.49
C ASP A 161 -4.98 17.15 12.49
N LEU A 162 -4.28 16.05 12.20
CA LEU A 162 -4.73 14.96 11.33
C LEU A 162 -5.37 13.81 12.11
N MET A 163 -5.43 13.90 13.45
CA MET A 163 -6.16 12.93 14.24
C MET A 163 -7.66 13.08 13.93
N PRO A 164 -8.36 11.99 13.57
CA PRO A 164 -9.80 12.02 13.37
C PRO A 164 -10.46 12.62 14.61
N LYS A 165 -11.27 13.66 14.41
CA LYS A 165 -11.98 14.29 15.52
C LYS A 165 -12.87 13.24 16.18
N PRO A 166 -12.81 13.08 17.52
CA PRO A 166 -13.71 12.18 18.23
C PRO A 166 -15.16 12.56 17.88
N GLY A 167 -15.94 11.58 17.40
CA GLY A 167 -17.33 11.77 16.96
C GLY A 167 -17.55 11.91 15.44
N PHE A 168 -16.51 12.00 14.60
CA PHE A 168 -16.70 12.06 13.13
C PHE A 168 -17.43 10.82 12.58
N ILE A 169 -17.05 9.63 13.06
CA ILE A 169 -17.68 8.38 12.64
C ILE A 169 -19.12 8.26 13.17
N ASP A 170 -19.39 8.78 14.36
CA ASP A 170 -20.74 8.81 14.94
C ASP A 170 -21.66 9.73 14.12
N GLN A 171 -21.14 10.85 13.61
CA GLN A 171 -21.85 11.74 12.70
C GLN A 171 -22.16 11.05 11.36
N VAL A 172 -21.18 10.36 10.75
CA VAL A 172 -21.38 9.63 9.49
C VAL A 172 -22.38 8.49 9.65
N LYS A 173 -22.31 7.76 10.78
CA LYS A 173 -23.25 6.68 11.10
C LYS A 173 -24.67 7.22 11.32
N ALA A 174 -24.83 8.29 12.09
CA ALA A 174 -26.12 8.94 12.29
C ALA A 174 -26.73 9.44 10.96
N MET A 175 -25.90 9.96 10.05
CA MET A 175 -26.35 10.41 8.74
C MET A 175 -26.77 9.24 7.84
N THR A 176 -26.05 8.12 7.91
CA THR A 176 -26.37 6.90 7.15
C THR A 176 -27.65 6.24 7.66
N ASP A 177 -27.82 6.15 8.98
CA ASP A 177 -29.02 5.61 9.62
C ASP A 177 -30.25 6.49 9.29
N SER A 178 -30.07 7.82 9.25
CA SER A 178 -31.09 8.76 8.81
C SER A 178 -31.50 8.53 7.34
N LEU A 179 -30.53 8.37 6.43
CA LEU A 179 -30.81 8.11 5.00
C LEU A 179 -31.50 6.75 4.78
N ILE A 180 -31.04 5.69 5.46
CA ILE A 180 -31.66 4.36 5.38
C ILE A 180 -33.11 4.42 5.88
N SER A 181 -33.36 5.15 6.96
CA SER A 181 -34.72 5.32 7.49
C SER A 181 -35.64 6.13 6.57
N ALA A 182 -35.09 7.13 5.86
CA ALA A 182 -35.83 7.95 4.91
C ALA A 182 -36.20 7.20 3.62
N VAL A 183 -35.36 6.26 3.18
CA VAL A 183 -35.63 5.41 2.00
C VAL A 183 -36.63 4.29 2.31
N LYS A 184 -36.78 3.91 3.59
CA LYS A 184 -37.65 2.80 4.01
C LYS A 184 -39.09 3.23 4.35
N LYS A 185 -39.43 4.51 4.18
CA LYS A 185 -40.73 5.12 4.48
C LYS A 185 -41.42 5.54 3.19
#